data_AF-A0A2Z6E4X6-F1
#
_entry.id   AF-A0A2Z6E4X6-F1
#
_cell.length_a   1.000
_cell.length_b   1.000
_cell.length_c   1.000
_cell.angle_alpha   90.00
_cell.angle_beta   90.00
_cell.angle_gamma   90.00
#
_symmetry.space_group_name_H-M   'P 1'
#
loop_
_entity.id
_entity.type
_entity.pdbx_description
1 polymer ?
#
loop_
_entity_poly.entity_id
_entity_poly.type
_entity_poly.pdbx_seq_one_letter_code
_entity_poly.pdbx_strand_id
1 'polypeptide(L)'
;MASSEEQIRALFEVMHMQETLGQMNTQMAGLMQKKLPCVPASYWQNYIDGDGAKTVMERMLPVFQRHFSAEEVDGLLKFYSSPLGQKVLADMPAVMAEAMAVGQQWGQERTKTMLGELKQKGTLDAQGRCPATGETGSSQPASASHGKKTHRTGTHRKPVKSTAKPAGAASAAKPASPP
;
A
#
# COMPACT_ATOMS: atom_id res chain seq x y z
N MET A 1 17.65 7.57 -24.21
CA MET A 1 17.18 6.22 -24.65
C MET A 1 16.51 5.51 -23.47
N ALA A 2 15.74 4.44 -23.69
CA ALA A 2 15.20 3.64 -22.58
C ALA A 2 16.33 2.89 -21.86
N SER A 3 16.20 2.73 -20.54
CA SER A 3 17.18 2.02 -19.70
C SER A 3 17.23 0.53 -20.03
N SER A 4 18.43 -0.05 -20.07
CA SER A 4 18.59 -1.49 -20.27
C SER A 4 18.17 -2.27 -19.02
N GLU A 5 17.80 -3.53 -19.20
CA GLU A 5 17.52 -4.44 -18.08
C GLU A 5 18.74 -4.60 -17.15
N GLU A 6 19.94 -4.65 -17.73
CA GLU A 6 21.19 -4.76 -16.98
C GLU A 6 21.43 -3.53 -16.08
N GLN A 7 21.21 -2.31 -16.60
CA GLN A 7 21.32 -1.07 -15.83
C GLN A 7 20.35 -1.05 -14.65
N ILE A 8 19.09 -1.46 -14.87
CA ILE A 8 18.09 -1.53 -13.80
C ILE A 8 18.46 -2.59 -12.75
N ARG A 9 18.94 -3.77 -13.17
CA ARG A 9 19.37 -4.81 -12.23
C ARG A 9 20.58 -4.37 -11.40
N ALA A 10 21.54 -3.67 -12.00
CA ALA A 10 22.66 -3.08 -11.26
C ALA A 10 22.16 -2.02 -10.26
N LEU A 11 21.20 -1.18 -10.67
CA LEU A 11 20.60 -0.19 -9.77
C LEU A 11 19.92 -0.87 -8.57
N PHE A 12 19.26 -2.00 -8.83
CA PHE A 12 18.59 -2.78 -7.81
C PHE A 12 19.53 -3.38 -6.78
N GLU A 13 20.71 -3.81 -7.22
CA GLU A 13 21.77 -4.33 -6.38
C GLU A 13 22.37 -3.23 -5.50
N VAL A 14 22.78 -2.09 -6.06
CA VAL A 14 23.39 -1.00 -5.27
C VAL A 14 22.43 -0.36 -4.27
N MET A 15 21.13 -0.45 -4.53
CA MET A 15 20.06 -0.02 -3.62
C MET A 15 19.65 -1.09 -2.59
N HIS A 16 20.25 -2.29 -2.63
CA HIS A 16 19.96 -3.40 -1.72
C HIS A 16 18.48 -3.81 -1.69
N MET A 17 17.80 -3.74 -2.84
CA MET A 17 16.35 -4.00 -2.89
C MET A 17 15.99 -5.46 -2.57
N GLN A 18 16.86 -6.42 -2.90
CA GLN A 18 16.64 -7.82 -2.52
C GLN A 18 16.70 -8.03 -1.00
N GLU A 19 17.65 -7.39 -0.32
CA GLU A 19 17.72 -7.44 1.15
C GLU A 19 16.51 -6.77 1.77
N THR A 20 16.11 -5.61 1.24
CA THR A 20 14.90 -4.88 1.67
C THR A 20 13.65 -5.75 1.56
N LEU A 21 13.48 -6.49 0.47
CA LEU A 21 12.39 -7.46 0.30
C LEU A 21 12.45 -8.60 1.33
N GLY A 22 13.64 -9.11 1.64
CA GLY A 22 13.85 -10.14 2.67
C GLY A 22 13.49 -9.64 4.08
N GLN A 23 13.86 -8.41 4.41
CA GLN A 23 13.47 -7.76 5.66
C GLN A 23 11.94 -7.58 5.74
N MET A 24 11.31 -7.13 4.65
CA MET A 24 9.86 -7.00 4.57
C MET A 24 9.16 -8.36 4.73
N ASN A 25 9.70 -9.43 4.12
CA ASN A 25 9.20 -10.79 4.30
C ASN A 25 9.27 -11.21 5.78
N THR A 26 10.40 -10.97 6.45
CA THR A 26 10.59 -11.31 7.86
C THR A 26 9.58 -10.60 8.76
N GLN A 27 9.33 -9.30 8.52
CA GLN A 27 8.32 -8.55 9.26
C GLN A 27 6.90 -9.08 9.01
N MET A 28 6.56 -9.36 7.75
CA MET A 28 5.24 -9.90 7.38
C MET A 28 5.03 -11.30 7.97
N ALA A 29 6.04 -12.16 7.90
CA ALA A 29 6.08 -13.47 8.51
C ALA A 29 5.79 -13.40 10.02
N GLY A 30 6.47 -12.50 10.75
CA GLY A 30 6.23 -12.29 12.17
C GLY A 30 4.82 -11.81 12.49
N LEU A 31 4.25 -10.92 11.65
CA LEU A 31 2.86 -10.48 11.79
C LEU A 31 1.87 -11.64 11.53
N MET A 32 2.11 -12.45 10.51
CA MET A 32 1.23 -13.57 10.17
C MET A 32 1.31 -14.70 11.19
N GLN A 33 2.49 -15.00 11.72
CA GLN A 33 2.68 -15.97 12.79
C GLN A 33 1.88 -15.59 14.05
N LYS A 34 1.84 -14.31 14.42
CA LYS A 34 1.01 -13.82 15.54
C LYS A 34 -0.48 -13.99 15.28
N LYS A 35 -0.94 -13.82 14.03
CA LYS A 35 -2.35 -13.96 13.64
C LYS A 35 -2.77 -15.43 13.50
N LEU A 36 -1.86 -16.31 13.09
CA LEU A 36 -2.11 -17.72 12.80
C LEU A 36 -1.16 -18.61 13.63
N PRO A 37 -1.34 -18.66 14.96
CA PRO A 37 -0.43 -19.38 15.86
C PRO A 37 -0.45 -20.91 15.66
N CYS A 38 -1.47 -21.45 14.97
CA CYS A 38 -1.56 -22.86 14.63
C CYS A 38 -0.64 -23.27 13.45
N VAL A 39 -0.12 -22.32 12.69
CA VAL A 39 0.81 -22.57 11.58
C VAL A 39 2.24 -22.54 12.13
N PRO A 40 3.04 -23.59 11.90
CA PRO A 40 4.41 -23.65 12.43
C PRO A 40 5.28 -22.53 11.86
N ALA A 41 6.19 -22.01 12.68
CA ALA A 41 7.07 -20.88 12.32
C ALA A 41 7.90 -21.15 11.05
N SER A 42 8.27 -22.40 10.79
CA SER A 42 9.02 -22.82 9.60
C SER A 42 8.30 -22.54 8.29
N TYR A 43 6.96 -22.53 8.28
CA TYR A 43 6.20 -22.19 7.09
C TYR A 43 6.44 -20.74 6.66
N TRP A 44 6.51 -19.82 7.63
CA TRP A 44 6.64 -18.39 7.38
C TRP A 44 8.04 -17.97 6.96
N GLN A 45 9.08 -18.73 7.35
CA GLN A 45 10.47 -18.44 6.99
C GLN A 45 10.69 -18.40 5.47
N ASN A 46 9.95 -19.24 4.72
CA ASN A 46 10.04 -19.34 3.27
C ASN A 46 8.82 -18.74 2.55
N TYR A 47 8.02 -17.91 3.24
CA TYR A 47 6.80 -17.34 2.67
C TYR A 47 7.08 -16.49 1.41
N ILE A 48 8.17 -15.70 1.45
CA ILE A 48 8.82 -15.16 0.27
C ILE A 48 10.26 -15.67 0.31
N ASP A 49 10.54 -16.68 -0.49
CA ASP A 49 11.88 -17.22 -0.69
C ASP A 49 12.65 -16.42 -1.75
N GLY A 50 13.86 -16.90 -2.10
CA GLY A 50 14.70 -16.25 -3.11
C GLY A 50 14.03 -16.15 -4.50
N ASP A 51 13.25 -17.15 -4.88
CA ASP A 51 12.53 -17.17 -6.16
C ASP A 51 11.36 -16.18 -6.16
N GLY A 52 10.65 -16.07 -5.04
CA GLY A 52 9.64 -15.05 -4.81
C GLY A 52 10.23 -13.65 -4.89
N ALA A 53 11.36 -13.39 -4.21
CA ALA A 53 12.06 -12.12 -4.27
C ALA A 53 12.49 -11.78 -5.70
N LYS A 54 13.09 -12.74 -6.43
CA LYS A 54 13.47 -12.56 -7.84
C LYS A 54 12.27 -12.23 -8.73
N THR A 55 11.15 -12.91 -8.54
CA THR A 55 9.90 -12.66 -9.27
C THR A 55 9.38 -11.23 -9.03
N VAL A 56 9.49 -10.72 -7.81
CA VAL A 56 9.14 -9.32 -7.50
C VAL A 56 10.07 -8.36 -8.26
N MET A 57 11.37 -8.62 -8.26
CA MET A 57 12.34 -7.78 -8.98
C MET A 57 12.11 -7.77 -10.50
N GLU A 58 11.80 -8.93 -11.09
CA GLU A 58 11.43 -9.04 -12.51
C GLU A 58 10.18 -8.20 -12.86
N ARG A 59 9.21 -8.13 -11.94
CA ARG A 59 8.01 -7.28 -12.11
C ARG A 59 8.29 -5.79 -11.94
N MET A 60 9.30 -5.42 -11.14
CA MET A 60 9.70 -4.02 -10.95
C MET A 60 10.47 -3.47 -12.14
N LEU A 61 11.17 -4.32 -12.88
CA LEU A 61 12.00 -3.92 -14.01
C LEU A 61 11.28 -3.04 -15.05
N PRO A 62 10.11 -3.44 -15.62
CA PRO A 62 9.38 -2.60 -16.56
C PRO A 62 8.73 -1.36 -15.91
N VAL A 63 8.66 -1.29 -14.58
CA VAL A 63 8.25 -0.06 -13.89
C VAL A 63 9.37 0.96 -13.99
N PHE A 64 10.58 0.60 -13.59
CA PHE A 64 11.73 1.51 -13.66
C PHE A 64 12.06 1.94 -15.09
N GLN A 65 12.01 1.02 -16.06
CA GLN A 65 12.25 1.36 -17.48
C GLN A 65 11.26 2.39 -18.04
N ARG A 66 10.04 2.48 -17.49
CA ARG A 66 9.05 3.48 -17.91
C ARG A 66 9.27 4.85 -17.27
N HIS A 67 9.94 4.91 -16.13
CA HIS A 67 10.11 6.13 -15.34
C HIS A 67 11.49 6.76 -15.47
N PHE A 68 12.51 5.99 -15.85
CA PHE A 68 13.88 6.46 -15.94
C PHE A 68 14.49 6.11 -17.31
N SER A 69 15.11 7.11 -17.92
CA SER A 69 15.99 6.96 -19.07
C SER A 69 17.34 6.34 -18.69
N ALA A 70 18.04 5.78 -19.68
CA ALA A 70 19.33 5.13 -19.45
C ALA A 70 20.35 6.07 -18.77
N GLU A 71 20.35 7.34 -19.18
CA GLU A 71 21.23 8.39 -18.62
C GLU A 71 20.90 8.69 -17.15
N GLU A 72 19.61 8.72 -16.79
CA GLU A 72 19.18 8.91 -15.40
C GLU A 72 19.55 7.71 -14.54
N VAL A 73 19.41 6.48 -15.05
CA VAL A 73 19.82 5.27 -14.33
C VAL A 73 21.32 5.24 -14.10
N ASP A 74 22.14 5.62 -15.09
CA ASP A 74 23.59 5.76 -14.91
C ASP A 74 23.94 6.79 -13.85
N GLY A 75 23.21 7.91 -13.81
CA GLY A 75 23.32 8.93 -12.76
C GLY A 75 23.00 8.37 -11.38
N LEU A 76 21.91 7.61 -11.24
CA LEU A 76 21.50 6.96 -10.00
C LEU A 76 22.51 5.91 -9.56
N LEU A 77 23.00 5.08 -10.48
CA LEU A 77 24.06 4.09 -10.23
C LEU A 77 25.32 4.75 -9.69
N LYS A 78 25.78 5.83 -10.34
CA LYS A 78 26.95 6.59 -9.89
C LYS A 78 26.75 7.19 -8.51
N PHE A 79 25.57 7.76 -8.25
CA PHE A 79 25.25 8.35 -6.96
C PHE A 79 25.19 7.29 -5.86
N TYR A 80 24.35 6.26 -6.01
CA TYR A 80 24.15 5.24 -4.98
C TYR A 80 25.39 4.37 -4.76
N SER A 81 26.29 4.25 -5.73
CA SER A 81 27.59 3.57 -5.53
C SER A 81 28.61 4.43 -4.77
N SER A 82 28.37 5.74 -4.61
CA SER A 82 29.29 6.63 -3.88
C SER A 82 29.17 6.46 -2.35
N PRO A 83 30.20 6.85 -1.56
CA PRO A 83 30.10 6.82 -0.10
C PRO A 83 28.92 7.63 0.45
N LEU A 84 28.59 8.76 -0.18
CA LEU A 84 27.43 9.56 0.19
C LEU A 84 26.12 8.84 -0.14
N GLY A 85 26.01 8.26 -1.34
CA GLY A 85 24.82 7.51 -1.74
C GLY A 85 24.54 6.31 -0.86
N GLN A 86 25.56 5.54 -0.49
CA GLN A 86 25.44 4.44 0.47
C GLN A 86 25.02 4.94 1.86
N LYS A 87 25.57 6.08 2.33
CA LYS A 87 25.11 6.70 3.59
C LYS A 87 23.65 7.12 3.52
N VAL A 88 23.19 7.68 2.39
CA VAL A 88 21.79 8.04 2.18
C VAL A 88 20.90 6.80 2.26
N LEU A 89 21.26 5.69 1.62
CA LEU A 89 20.50 4.44 1.70
C LEU A 89 20.40 3.90 3.13
N ALA A 90 21.49 3.98 3.90
CA ALA A 90 21.53 3.52 5.29
C ALA A 90 20.74 4.40 6.26
N ASP A 91 20.87 5.73 6.15
CA ASP A 91 20.40 6.65 7.18
C ASP A 91 19.01 7.22 6.89
N MET A 92 18.60 7.34 5.61
CA MET A 92 17.32 7.95 5.26
C MET A 92 16.11 7.30 5.93
N PRO A 93 16.02 5.97 6.10
CA PRO A 93 14.93 5.36 6.86
C PRO A 93 14.83 5.89 8.30
N ALA A 94 15.97 6.07 8.99
CA ALA A 94 16.02 6.61 10.35
C ALA A 94 15.65 8.10 10.37
N VAL A 95 16.20 8.88 9.44
CA VAL A 95 15.88 10.32 9.30
C VAL A 95 14.38 10.52 9.07
N MET A 96 13.76 9.71 8.22
CA MET A 96 12.31 9.77 7.99
C MET A 96 11.51 9.37 9.23
N ALA A 97 11.94 8.33 9.96
CA ALA A 97 11.29 7.92 11.20
C ALA A 97 11.34 9.02 12.28
N GLU A 98 12.50 9.68 12.44
CA GLU A 98 12.67 10.80 13.35
C GLU A 98 11.82 12.02 12.92
N ALA A 99 11.81 12.35 11.64
CA ALA A 99 10.99 13.44 11.10
C ALA A 99 9.49 13.21 11.33
N MET A 100 9.02 11.97 11.16
CA MET A 100 7.64 11.59 11.47
C MET A 100 7.32 11.76 12.96
N ALA A 101 8.25 11.39 13.86
CA ALA A 101 8.06 11.56 15.31
C ALA A 101 7.93 13.04 15.69
N VAL A 102 8.73 13.92 15.09
CA VAL A 102 8.62 15.37 15.27
C VAL A 102 7.24 15.87 14.82
N GLY A 103 6.76 15.44 13.65
CA GLY A 103 5.43 15.79 13.15
C GLY A 103 4.30 15.33 14.08
N GLN A 104 4.41 14.14 14.67
CA GLN A 104 3.45 13.63 15.65
C GLN A 104 3.44 14.45 16.93
N GLN A 105 4.61 14.83 17.46
CA GLN A 105 4.72 15.66 18.65
C GLN A 105 4.07 17.03 18.43
N TRP A 106 4.45 17.71 17.34
CA TRP A 106 3.84 18.98 16.96
C TRP A 106 2.31 18.88 16.81
N GLY A 107 1.83 17.81 16.17
CA GLY A 107 0.39 17.57 16.01
C GLY A 107 -0.34 17.47 17.36
N GLN A 108 0.22 16.73 18.32
CA GLN A 108 -0.33 16.60 19.66
C GLN A 108 -0.36 17.94 20.41
N GLU A 109 0.71 18.73 20.32
CA GLU A 109 0.78 20.07 20.91
C GLU A 109 -0.27 21.00 20.31
N ARG A 110 -0.37 21.03 18.97
CA ARG A 110 -1.36 21.85 18.27
C ARG A 110 -2.78 21.46 18.64
N THR A 111 -3.09 20.17 18.76
CA THR A 111 -4.39 19.67 19.23
C THR A 111 -4.69 20.12 20.66
N LYS A 112 -3.72 20.06 21.58
CA LYS A 112 -3.89 20.55 22.95
C LYS A 112 -4.22 22.04 22.96
N THR A 113 -3.48 22.85 22.21
CA THR A 113 -3.73 24.29 22.08
C THR A 113 -5.12 24.57 21.50
N MET A 114 -5.49 23.87 20.43
CA MET A 114 -6.81 23.97 19.80
C MET A 114 -7.95 23.71 20.79
N LEU A 115 -7.85 22.60 21.54
CA LEU A 115 -8.87 22.24 22.53
C LEU A 115 -8.96 23.27 23.65
N GLY A 116 -7.83 23.85 24.07
CA GLY A 116 -7.81 24.97 25.01
C GLY A 116 -8.55 26.21 24.49
N GLU A 117 -8.25 26.63 23.27
CA GLU A 117 -8.91 27.77 22.61
C GLU A 117 -10.42 27.55 22.46
N LEU A 118 -10.84 26.36 22.02
CA LEU A 118 -12.24 26.02 21.81
C LEU A 118 -13.03 25.97 23.13
N LYS A 119 -12.40 25.49 24.22
CA LYS A 119 -13.00 25.54 25.57
C LYS A 119 -13.15 26.98 26.07
N GLN A 120 -12.13 27.82 25.89
CA GLN A 120 -12.20 29.23 26.30
C GLN A 120 -13.27 30.00 25.53
N LYS A 121 -13.48 29.68 24.26
CA LYS A 121 -14.54 30.26 23.42
C LYS A 121 -15.94 29.70 23.72
N GLY A 122 -16.05 28.73 24.62
CA GLY A 122 -17.33 28.05 24.93
C GLY A 122 -17.86 27.16 23.80
N THR A 123 -17.04 26.91 22.76
CA THR A 123 -17.40 26.01 21.65
C THR A 123 -17.38 24.54 22.09
N LEU A 124 -16.54 24.20 23.07
CA LEU A 124 -16.50 22.88 23.71
C LEU A 124 -16.85 22.99 25.19
N ASP A 125 -17.49 21.94 25.75
CA ASP A 125 -17.74 21.79 27.18
C ASP A 125 -16.44 21.57 27.99
N ALA A 126 -16.56 21.52 29.32
CA ALA A 126 -15.40 21.28 30.20
C ALA A 126 -14.69 19.94 29.91
N GLN A 127 -15.43 18.95 29.41
CA GLN A 127 -14.94 17.63 29.03
C GLN A 127 -14.36 17.61 27.60
N GLY A 128 -14.39 18.72 26.85
CA GLY A 128 -13.85 18.83 25.50
C GLY A 128 -14.77 18.26 24.42
N ARG A 129 -16.07 18.13 24.71
CA ARG A 129 -17.08 17.67 23.75
C ARG A 129 -17.84 18.86 23.17
N CYS A 130 -18.31 18.72 21.94
CA CYS A 130 -19.27 19.67 21.39
C CYS A 130 -20.53 19.66 22.25
N PRO A 131 -21.16 20.83 22.50
CA PRO A 131 -22.47 20.86 23.12
C PRO A 131 -23.43 20.01 22.27
N ALA A 132 -24.28 19.22 22.92
CA ALA A 132 -25.28 18.43 22.23
C ALA A 132 -26.23 19.37 21.49
N THR A 133 -25.99 19.62 20.21
CA THR A 133 -27.07 19.95 19.29
C THR A 133 -27.99 18.74 19.34
N GLY A 134 -29.26 18.95 19.71
CA GLY A 134 -30.21 17.89 20.02
C GLY A 134 -30.48 16.90 18.89
N GLU A 135 -29.53 16.00 18.63
CA GLU A 135 -29.76 14.69 18.05
C GLU A 135 -29.41 13.66 19.12
N THR A 136 -30.48 13.21 19.76
CA THR A 136 -30.55 12.06 20.62
C THR A 136 -29.90 10.84 19.96
N GLY A 137 -28.85 10.33 20.59
CA GLY A 137 -28.58 8.91 20.74
C GLY A 137 -28.29 8.09 19.48
N SER A 138 -27.01 7.81 19.25
CA SER A 138 -26.63 6.44 18.89
C SER A 138 -25.55 5.97 19.86
N SER A 139 -25.99 5.70 21.09
CA SER A 139 -25.30 4.81 22.01
C SER A 139 -25.33 3.41 21.44
N GLN A 140 -24.22 2.93 20.89
CA GLN A 140 -24.02 1.50 20.66
C GLN A 140 -23.21 0.96 21.84
N PRO A 141 -23.79 0.03 22.62
CA PRO A 141 -23.09 -1.23 22.79
C PRO A 141 -24.03 -2.44 22.89
N ALA A 142 -23.65 -3.53 22.22
CA ALA A 142 -23.59 -4.90 22.76
C ALA A 142 -23.69 -5.94 21.63
N SER A 143 -22.69 -6.83 21.59
CA SER A 143 -22.79 -8.14 20.94
C SER A 143 -23.77 -9.05 21.69
N ALA A 144 -24.66 -9.74 20.96
CA ALA A 144 -25.20 -11.09 21.22
C ALA A 144 -26.21 -11.43 20.10
N SER A 145 -25.92 -12.34 19.17
CA SER A 145 -26.10 -13.79 19.27
C SER A 145 -27.53 -14.29 18.95
N HIS A 146 -27.61 -15.09 17.87
CA HIS A 146 -28.57 -16.17 17.56
C HIS A 146 -30.08 -15.87 17.31
N GLY A 147 -30.55 -16.29 16.13
CA GLY A 147 -31.99 -16.36 15.81
C GLY A 147 -32.34 -16.94 14.44
N LYS A 148 -32.11 -18.25 14.26
CA LYS A 148 -32.55 -19.07 13.12
C LYS A 148 -34.09 -19.17 13.03
N LYS A 149 -34.70 -18.79 11.90
CA LYS A 149 -36.04 -19.26 11.41
C LYS A 149 -36.09 -19.15 9.87
N THR A 150 -35.77 -20.19 9.08
CA THR A 150 -36.65 -21.23 8.52
C THR A 150 -38.10 -20.82 8.18
N HIS A 151 -38.45 -20.81 6.88
CA HIS A 151 -39.54 -21.55 6.21
C HIS A 151 -39.59 -21.15 4.71
N ARG A 152 -39.27 -22.06 3.76
CA ARG A 152 -40.17 -22.90 2.89
C ARG A 152 -41.08 -22.07 1.96
N THR A 153 -41.32 -22.35 0.68
CA THR A 153 -41.00 -23.42 -0.29
C THR A 153 -41.55 -22.95 -1.66
N GLY A 154 -40.86 -23.16 -2.78
CA GLY A 154 -41.34 -24.08 -3.83
C GLY A 154 -41.12 -23.46 -5.22
N THR A 155 -40.08 -23.88 -5.95
CA THR A 155 -40.10 -24.86 -7.07
C THR A 155 -40.75 -24.38 -8.37
N HIS A 156 -39.92 -24.07 -9.38
CA HIS A 156 -40.06 -24.62 -10.73
C HIS A 156 -38.68 -24.76 -11.40
N ARG A 157 -38.54 -25.82 -12.19
CA ARG A 157 -37.29 -26.47 -12.61
C ARG A 157 -37.15 -26.42 -14.15
N LYS A 158 -35.94 -26.08 -14.62
CA LYS A 158 -35.22 -26.57 -15.85
C LYS A 158 -35.66 -26.05 -17.26
N PRO A 159 -34.85 -26.21 -18.34
CA PRO A 159 -33.48 -25.66 -18.59
C PRO A 159 -33.23 -25.20 -20.07
N VAL A 160 -31.98 -24.80 -20.41
CA VAL A 160 -31.35 -24.77 -21.79
C VAL A 160 -31.73 -23.54 -22.66
N LYS A 161 -30.87 -22.82 -23.41
CA LYS A 161 -29.78 -23.19 -24.35
C LYS A 161 -28.84 -21.99 -24.65
N SER A 162 -27.58 -22.31 -24.95
CA SER A 162 -26.56 -21.50 -25.63
C SER A 162 -26.92 -21.22 -27.09
N THR A 163 -26.61 -20.02 -27.62
CA THR A 163 -26.01 -19.81 -28.96
C THR A 163 -25.65 -18.33 -29.26
N ALA A 164 -24.40 -18.13 -29.68
CA ALA A 164 -23.92 -17.31 -30.82
C ALA A 164 -23.91 -15.75 -30.79
N LYS A 165 -22.66 -15.21 -30.88
CA LYS A 165 -22.20 -13.97 -31.60
C LYS A 165 -22.31 -14.21 -33.15
N PRO A 166 -21.91 -13.34 -34.11
CA PRO A 166 -21.44 -11.94 -34.11
C PRO A 166 -21.95 -11.06 -35.30
N ALA A 167 -21.55 -9.78 -35.35
CA ALA A 167 -21.17 -8.94 -36.54
C ALA A 167 -21.30 -7.44 -36.13
N GLY A 168 -20.30 -6.56 -36.30
CA GLY A 168 -19.83 -5.98 -37.58
C GLY A 168 -20.56 -4.62 -37.77
N ALA A 169 -19.99 -3.47 -38.14
CA ALA A 169 -18.75 -3.08 -38.81
C ALA A 169 -18.48 -1.59 -38.45
N ALA A 170 -17.22 -1.19 -38.22
CA ALA A 170 -16.33 -0.48 -39.15
C ALA A 170 -16.81 0.92 -39.61
N SER A 171 -15.99 1.96 -39.36
CA SER A 171 -15.42 2.75 -40.46
C SER A 171 -14.21 3.57 -39.98
N ALA A 172 -13.18 3.60 -40.81
CA ALA A 172 -11.89 4.24 -40.61
C ALA A 172 -11.84 5.62 -41.28
N ALA A 173 -11.01 6.54 -40.78
CA ALA A 173 -10.31 7.54 -41.59
C ALA A 173 -9.19 8.25 -40.80
N LYS A 174 -7.96 8.11 -41.27
CA LYS A 174 -6.81 9.04 -41.19
C LYS A 174 -6.48 9.41 -42.66
N PRO A 175 -5.56 10.32 -43.03
CA PRO A 175 -4.77 11.30 -42.26
C PRO A 175 -4.69 12.70 -42.90
N ALA A 176 -4.09 13.69 -42.21
CA ALA A 176 -3.37 14.80 -42.86
C ALA A 176 -2.52 15.61 -41.85
N SER A 177 -1.29 15.91 -42.25
CA SER A 177 -0.41 17.03 -41.83
C SER A 177 -0.05 17.80 -43.13
N PRO A 178 0.68 18.93 -43.13
CA PRO A 178 0.84 20.06 -42.19
C PRO A 178 0.41 21.37 -42.94
N PRO A 179 1.00 22.59 -42.79
CA PRO A 179 2.43 22.93 -42.85
C PRO A 179 3.07 23.37 -41.51
#